data_AF-A0A8S9UBV4-F1
#
_entry.id   AF-A0A8S9UBV4-F1
#
_cell.length_a   1.000
_cell.length_b   1.000
_cell.length_c   1.000
_cell.angle_alpha   90.00
_cell.angle_beta   90.00
_cell.angle_gamma   90.00
#
_symmetry.space_group_name_H-M   'P 1'
#
loop_
_entity.id
_entity.type
_entity.pdbx_description
1 polymer ?
#
loop_
_entity_poly.entity_id
_entity_poly.type
_entity_poly.pdbx_seq_one_letter_code
_entity_poly.pdbx_strand_id
1 'polypeptide(L)'
;MVDASKSYHALSALLSQWTACGRLSYQFCVTTIASGRDGKPRMMATFSKPTAQTPSSEAVARLYFHLSTDHQRVRGFTVEQDPHFHDLETVKFDEAVLDRVIRRKLQLQAAQLVDLSDEFASTRVPAVIRSRQEEQRGHEREVMEEYLYEQMLHSDSYNDGKLLIEVFRETIDALELDPRVAPREILLALVASDRDDMISYGDSASVAADVIDAMVGAGQTEDGKTNQEDEALDAFEVVSARQTHYTVEKMTALVEAHAERVAEAAKAMAARRVAAEMDAQQETTTVIPEETKEDDNEEEGEQKDAEAAIGVEATGEDDESLRGSSHSFGVHRRSSVKQHPRMTRYQLRSLLETPQLLLSEAEINLTLALADTMTNSNGVEEVLCEKLAPVLRRVRRMIFRFQRKGFVDRTETYLLHQFQSFEKRNLQGSSKHLKQRLTQKEAKAAMKTMHKLLLSPYQLMQLSALAEERPGEPDHVVYYQEFIPRMAQQLRELVNVDTLVEKSTVLHGMGVWDLDTVGLPSEDIGRQTSFDCFASFDKTQLGAIPIGDFHTALQQLSQTHGFPVGTAAEKKQLSVLADLNSSGRVNYALFQHLMYPLMLFLLQERELAAAKETSRVRCIEQEMKSE
;
A
#
# COMPACT_ATOMS: atom_id res chain seq x y z
N MET A 1 49.19 -4.82 29.08
CA MET A 1 47.85 -5.43 29.24
C MET A 1 48.01 -6.73 30.02
N VAL A 2 47.02 -7.13 30.82
CA VAL A 2 47.07 -8.40 31.56
C VAL A 2 46.46 -9.52 30.71
N ASP A 3 47.08 -10.70 30.77
CA ASP A 3 46.68 -11.89 30.03
C ASP A 3 45.41 -12.51 30.62
N ALA A 4 44.27 -12.19 30.00
CA ALA A 4 42.95 -12.63 30.44
C ALA A 4 42.76 -14.16 30.36
N SER A 5 43.52 -14.87 29.52
CA SER A 5 43.42 -16.33 29.35
C SER A 5 43.70 -17.08 30.65
N LYS A 6 44.78 -16.71 31.35
CA LYS A 6 45.20 -17.31 32.64
C LYS A 6 44.16 -17.09 33.73
N SER A 7 43.59 -15.88 33.76
CA SER A 7 42.53 -15.51 34.70
C SER A 7 41.22 -16.27 34.44
N TYR A 8 40.89 -16.54 33.17
CA TYR A 8 39.75 -17.37 32.77
C TYR A 8 39.98 -18.84 33.17
N HIS A 9 41.15 -19.41 32.87
CA HIS A 9 41.48 -20.80 33.21
C HIS A 9 41.44 -21.06 34.73
N ALA A 10 41.92 -20.13 35.55
CA ALA A 10 41.90 -20.27 37.02
C ALA A 10 40.46 -20.38 37.57
N LEU A 11 39.53 -19.55 37.10
CA LEU A 11 38.13 -19.62 37.53
C LEU A 11 37.38 -20.81 36.91
N SER A 12 37.61 -21.09 35.62
CA SER A 12 37.02 -22.25 34.93
C SER A 12 37.39 -23.56 35.64
N ALA A 13 38.67 -23.76 35.97
CA ALA A 13 39.13 -24.94 36.69
C ALA A 13 38.49 -25.07 38.09
N LEU A 14 38.33 -23.97 38.82
CA LEU A 14 37.68 -23.96 40.14
C LEU A 14 36.21 -24.38 40.04
N LEU A 15 35.44 -23.82 39.10
CA LEU A 15 34.03 -24.14 38.93
C LEU A 15 33.84 -25.57 38.42
N SER A 16 34.66 -26.03 37.47
CA SER A 16 34.68 -27.42 37.03
C SER A 16 35.03 -28.39 38.18
N GLN A 17 35.94 -28.01 39.09
CA GLN A 17 36.22 -28.78 40.30
C GLN A 17 35.00 -28.83 41.24
N TRP A 18 34.27 -27.73 41.41
CA TRP A 18 33.06 -27.70 42.24
C TRP A 18 31.95 -28.59 41.66
N THR A 19 31.76 -28.60 40.33
CA THR A 19 30.84 -29.53 39.66
C THR A 19 31.30 -30.99 39.83
N ALA A 20 32.58 -31.30 39.57
CA ALA A 20 33.13 -32.65 39.72
C ALA A 20 33.07 -33.18 41.17
N CYS A 21 33.13 -32.29 42.16
CA CYS A 21 32.97 -32.63 43.58
C CYS A 21 31.52 -32.54 44.09
N GLY A 22 30.52 -32.39 43.21
CA GLY A 22 29.10 -32.34 43.59
C GLY A 22 28.68 -31.13 44.43
N ARG A 23 29.44 -30.03 44.38
CA ARG A 23 29.16 -28.75 45.09
C ARG A 23 28.51 -27.68 44.21
N LEU A 24 28.39 -27.94 42.91
CA LEU A 24 27.78 -27.05 41.92
C LEU A 24 26.98 -27.88 40.92
N SER A 25 25.65 -27.85 41.03
CA SER A 25 24.69 -28.48 40.11
C SER A 25 24.25 -27.55 38.97
N TYR A 26 24.49 -26.25 39.10
CA TYR A 26 24.19 -25.25 38.08
C TYR A 26 25.17 -25.33 36.90
N GLN A 27 24.64 -25.13 35.69
CA GLN A 27 25.48 -24.82 34.52
C GLN A 27 26.07 -23.42 34.68
N PHE A 28 27.28 -23.20 34.19
CA PHE A 28 27.97 -21.91 34.34
C PHE A 28 28.66 -21.45 33.05
N CYS A 29 28.68 -20.14 32.84
CA CYS A 29 29.46 -19.46 31.82
C CYS A 29 30.33 -18.37 32.46
N VAL A 30 31.63 -18.35 32.15
CA VAL A 30 32.59 -17.37 32.66
C VAL A 30 32.83 -16.28 31.61
N THR A 31 32.75 -15.02 32.01
CA THR A 31 32.98 -13.85 31.15
C THR A 31 33.93 -12.85 31.80
N THR A 32 34.77 -12.24 30.95
CA THR A 32 35.80 -11.28 31.37
C THR A 32 35.20 -9.89 31.48
N ILE A 33 35.28 -9.25 32.64
CA ILE A 33 34.83 -7.86 32.83
C ILE A 33 36.06 -6.95 32.86
N ALA A 34 36.04 -5.90 32.03
CA ALA A 34 37.03 -4.83 32.09
C ALA A 34 36.98 -4.18 33.49
N SER A 35 38.14 -4.04 34.16
CA SER A 35 38.24 -3.72 35.58
C SER A 35 37.30 -2.58 36.01
N GLY A 36 36.48 -2.84 37.03
CA GLY A 36 35.62 -1.82 37.63
C GLY A 36 36.43 -0.67 38.25
N ARG A 37 35.74 0.40 38.70
CA ARG A 37 36.34 1.67 39.17
C ARG A 37 37.49 1.52 40.21
N ASP A 38 37.54 0.40 40.93
CA ASP A 38 38.56 0.07 41.93
C ASP A 38 39.90 -0.45 41.34
N GLY A 39 40.02 -0.61 40.02
CA GLY A 39 41.21 -1.12 39.31
C GLY A 39 41.52 -2.61 39.50
N LYS A 40 40.89 -3.29 40.47
CA LYS A 40 41.12 -4.70 40.80
C LYS A 40 40.54 -5.65 39.73
N PRO A 41 41.24 -6.74 39.37
CA PRO A 41 40.75 -7.69 38.38
C PRO A 41 39.60 -8.54 38.93
N ARG A 42 38.50 -8.60 38.16
CA ARG A 42 37.28 -9.36 38.48
C ARG A 42 36.85 -10.19 37.28
N MET A 43 36.41 -11.41 37.55
CA MET A 43 35.77 -12.30 36.57
C MET A 43 34.31 -12.51 36.97
N MET A 44 33.40 -12.59 36.01
CA MET A 44 32.00 -12.90 36.29
C MET A 44 31.69 -14.33 35.86
N ALA A 45 31.09 -15.10 36.76
CA ALA A 45 30.44 -16.35 36.40
C ALA A 45 28.92 -16.18 36.48
N THR A 46 28.25 -16.68 35.44
CA THR A 46 26.82 -16.60 35.20
C THR A 46 26.25 -18.02 35.32
N PHE A 47 25.34 -18.25 36.26
CA PHE A 47 24.84 -19.57 36.65
C PHE A 47 23.37 -19.75 36.29
N SER A 48 23.05 -20.83 35.58
CA SER A 48 21.69 -21.25 35.20
C SER A 48 21.40 -22.67 35.72
N LYS A 49 20.14 -22.92 36.11
CA LYS A 49 19.73 -24.23 36.63
C LYS A 49 19.29 -25.14 35.47
N PRO A 50 19.84 -26.36 35.33
CA PRO A 50 19.34 -27.31 34.33
C PRO A 50 17.99 -27.88 34.75
N THR A 51 16.94 -27.73 33.94
CA THR A 51 15.59 -28.25 34.21
C THR A 51 14.91 -28.80 32.95
N ALA A 52 14.11 -29.85 33.13
CA ALA A 52 13.35 -30.50 32.04
C ALA A 52 12.02 -29.79 31.68
N GLN A 53 11.69 -28.71 32.39
CA GLN A 53 10.63 -27.75 32.05
C GLN A 53 11.27 -26.37 31.98
N THR A 54 10.84 -25.55 31.02
CA THR A 54 11.49 -24.28 30.65
C THR A 54 11.38 -23.20 31.74
N PRO A 55 12.50 -22.72 32.31
CA PRO A 55 12.59 -21.39 32.90
C PRO A 55 12.76 -20.36 31.78
N SER A 56 12.43 -19.08 32.04
CA SER A 56 12.88 -18.01 31.16
C SER A 56 14.39 -17.81 31.27
N SER A 57 15.00 -17.15 30.27
CA SER A 57 16.41 -16.74 30.26
C SER A 57 16.78 -15.71 31.34
N GLU A 58 15.82 -15.33 32.18
CA GLU A 58 15.91 -14.29 33.22
C GLU A 58 16.31 -14.89 34.59
N ALA A 59 16.05 -16.18 34.81
CA ALA A 59 16.22 -16.89 36.09
C ALA A 59 17.69 -17.26 36.40
N VAL A 60 18.59 -16.28 36.30
CA VAL A 60 20.05 -16.45 36.27
C VAL A 60 20.71 -15.73 37.45
N ALA A 61 21.62 -16.41 38.14
CA ALA A 61 22.46 -15.82 39.19
C ALA A 61 23.82 -15.40 38.62
N ARG A 62 24.39 -14.28 39.09
CA ARG A 62 25.76 -13.86 38.73
C ARG A 62 26.59 -13.68 39.99
N LEU A 63 27.83 -14.16 39.96
CA LEU A 63 28.83 -13.94 41.01
C LEU A 63 30.09 -13.30 40.40
N TYR A 64 30.64 -12.32 41.11
CA TYR A 64 31.87 -11.63 40.72
C TYR A 64 33.03 -12.17 41.55
N PHE A 65 33.90 -12.93 40.92
CA PHE A 65 35.08 -13.55 41.53
C PHE A 65 36.28 -12.60 41.46
N HIS A 66 36.97 -12.43 42.59
CA HIS A 66 38.13 -11.55 42.72
C HIS A 66 39.40 -12.41 42.76
N LEU A 67 40.37 -12.08 41.92
CA LEU A 67 41.60 -12.85 41.76
C LEU A 67 42.72 -12.34 42.67
N SER A 68 43.70 -13.19 42.93
CA SER A 68 45.00 -12.79 43.49
C SER A 68 45.80 -11.92 42.50
N THR A 69 46.78 -11.18 43.01
CA THR A 69 47.64 -10.26 42.23
C THR A 69 48.53 -10.96 41.21
N ASP A 70 48.73 -12.28 41.33
CA ASP A 70 49.41 -13.13 40.35
C ASP A 70 48.47 -13.69 39.26
N HIS A 71 47.16 -13.44 39.38
CA HIS A 71 46.08 -13.95 38.52
C HIS A 71 45.94 -15.49 38.48
N GLN A 72 46.61 -16.24 39.36
CA GLN A 72 46.60 -17.71 39.37
C GLN A 72 45.58 -18.31 40.34
N ARG A 73 45.04 -17.54 41.29
CA ARG A 73 44.11 -18.04 42.32
C ARG A 73 42.89 -17.13 42.44
N VAL A 74 41.76 -17.74 42.74
CA VAL A 74 40.52 -17.04 43.10
C VAL A 74 40.50 -16.87 44.61
N ARG A 75 40.47 -15.63 45.10
CA ARG A 75 40.46 -15.35 46.56
C ARG A 75 39.06 -15.43 47.16
N GLY A 76 38.05 -15.00 46.41
CA GLY A 76 36.69 -14.90 46.93
C GLY A 76 35.71 -14.37 45.89
N PHE A 77 34.45 -14.23 46.30
CA PHE A 77 33.39 -13.73 45.45
C PHE A 77 32.51 -12.70 46.16
N THR A 78 31.94 -11.78 45.39
CA THR A 78 30.82 -10.91 45.79
C THR A 78 29.60 -11.28 44.96
N VAL A 79 28.42 -11.23 45.56
CA VAL A 79 27.17 -11.62 44.91
C VAL A 79 26.59 -10.43 44.13
N GLU A 80 25.86 -10.68 43.04
CA GLU A 80 25.10 -9.62 42.37
C GLU A 80 24.11 -8.96 43.36
N GLN A 81 24.19 -7.63 43.50
CA GLN A 81 23.44 -6.82 44.48
C GLN A 81 23.80 -7.05 45.97
N ASP A 82 24.92 -7.71 46.29
CA ASP A 82 25.49 -7.73 47.65
C ASP A 82 27.00 -7.40 47.64
N PRO A 83 27.44 -6.29 48.24
CA PRO A 83 28.86 -5.92 48.29
C PRO A 83 29.68 -6.76 49.28
N HIS A 84 29.08 -7.67 50.05
CA HIS A 84 29.80 -8.52 51.00
C HIS A 84 30.78 -9.47 50.28
N PHE A 85 32.05 -9.42 50.68
CA PHE A 85 33.11 -10.25 50.11
C PHE A 85 33.21 -11.60 50.84
N HIS A 86 32.81 -12.68 50.17
CA HIS A 86 32.99 -14.04 50.64
C HIS A 86 34.40 -14.55 50.26
N ASP A 87 35.30 -14.54 51.23
CA ASP A 87 36.64 -15.13 51.13
C ASP A 87 36.55 -16.66 51.10
N LEU A 88 37.10 -17.29 50.05
CA LEU A 88 37.06 -18.73 49.84
C LEU A 88 38.10 -19.52 50.66
N GLU A 89 39.08 -18.84 51.26
CA GLU A 89 40.01 -19.45 52.22
C GLU A 89 39.36 -19.62 53.61
N THR A 90 38.34 -18.82 53.94
CA THR A 90 37.63 -18.88 55.22
C THR A 90 36.20 -19.44 55.13
N VAL A 91 35.49 -19.23 54.01
CA VAL A 91 34.10 -19.66 53.81
C VAL A 91 34.02 -20.65 52.64
N LYS A 92 33.54 -21.86 52.91
CA LYS A 92 33.22 -22.83 51.85
C LYS A 92 32.01 -22.33 51.06
N PHE A 93 32.11 -22.38 49.72
CA PHE A 93 30.98 -22.07 48.84
C PHE A 93 29.76 -22.96 49.16
N ASP A 94 28.59 -22.33 49.20
CA ASP A 94 27.27 -22.93 49.42
C ASP A 94 26.37 -22.59 48.23
N GLU A 95 25.89 -23.62 47.52
CA GLU A 95 25.01 -23.46 46.36
C GLU A 95 23.67 -22.79 46.71
N ALA A 96 23.21 -22.87 47.96
CA ALA A 96 22.01 -22.16 48.38
C ALA A 96 22.15 -20.63 48.37
N VAL A 97 23.35 -20.07 48.12
CA VAL A 97 23.53 -18.66 47.73
C VAL A 97 22.89 -18.38 46.36
N LEU A 98 23.04 -19.27 45.37
CA LEU A 98 22.46 -19.10 44.03
C LEU A 98 20.93 -19.16 44.07
N ASP A 99 20.36 -20.12 44.81
CA ASP A 99 18.91 -20.21 45.03
C ASP A 99 18.35 -18.98 45.77
N ARG A 100 19.11 -18.39 46.72
CA ARG A 100 18.74 -17.13 47.39
C ARG A 100 18.73 -15.94 46.44
N VAL A 101 19.72 -15.82 45.56
CA VAL A 101 19.78 -14.75 44.53
C VAL A 101 18.60 -14.83 43.58
N ILE A 102 18.34 -16.01 43.02
CA ILE A 102 17.25 -16.20 42.04
C ILE A 102 15.90 -15.97 42.71
N ARG A 103 15.69 -16.49 43.94
CA ARG A 103 14.45 -16.23 44.70
C ARG A 103 14.25 -14.74 44.98
N ARG A 104 15.30 -14.00 45.38
CA ARG A 104 15.22 -12.56 45.62
C ARG A 104 14.90 -11.78 44.34
N LYS A 105 15.51 -12.13 43.19
CA LYS A 105 15.19 -11.53 41.89
C LYS A 105 13.73 -11.74 41.51
N LEU A 106 13.24 -12.98 41.58
CA LEU A 106 11.85 -13.32 41.26
C LEU A 106 10.87 -12.62 42.21
N GLN A 107 11.21 -12.46 43.50
CA GLN A 107 10.40 -11.71 44.46
C GLN A 107 10.37 -10.20 44.14
N LEU A 108 11.49 -9.59 43.76
CA LEU A 108 11.52 -8.17 43.36
C LEU A 108 10.76 -7.92 42.05
N GLN A 109 10.88 -8.83 41.08
CA GLN A 109 10.12 -8.82 39.82
C GLN A 109 8.61 -8.96 40.08
N ALA A 110 8.19 -9.92 40.89
CA ALA A 110 6.79 -10.13 41.26
C ALA A 110 6.19 -8.98 42.10
N ALA A 111 7.03 -8.25 42.85
CA ALA A 111 6.63 -7.08 43.64
C ALA A 111 6.68 -5.75 42.88
N GLN A 112 7.11 -5.74 41.60
CA GLN A 112 7.36 -4.53 40.80
C GLN A 112 8.36 -3.54 41.46
N LEU A 113 9.21 -4.04 42.38
CA LEU A 113 10.23 -3.26 43.11
C LEU A 113 11.60 -3.24 42.41
N VAL A 114 11.65 -3.64 41.14
CA VAL A 114 12.78 -3.36 40.26
C VAL A 114 12.47 -2.03 39.56
N ASP A 115 13.19 -0.98 39.95
CA ASP A 115 13.04 0.34 39.33
C ASP A 115 13.53 0.29 37.88
N LEU A 116 12.59 0.45 36.93
CA LEU A 116 12.88 0.43 35.49
C LEU A 116 13.58 1.70 35.01
N SER A 117 13.71 2.74 35.85
CA SER A 117 14.52 3.92 35.56
C SER A 117 16.03 3.71 35.71
N ASP A 118 16.48 2.56 36.24
CA ASP A 118 17.90 2.21 36.30
C ASP A 118 18.50 2.08 34.88
N GLU A 119 19.47 2.96 34.57
CA GLU A 119 20.23 2.98 33.32
C GLU A 119 20.90 1.62 33.01
N PHE A 120 21.20 0.80 34.03
CA PHE A 120 21.78 -0.54 33.85
C PHE A 120 20.80 -1.58 33.33
N ALA A 121 19.49 -1.41 33.55
CA ALA A 121 18.46 -2.33 33.07
C ALA A 121 17.98 -1.94 31.66
N SER A 122 17.64 -0.67 31.47
CA SER A 122 17.11 -0.12 30.21
C SER A 122 18.06 -0.27 29.02
N THR A 123 19.38 -0.31 29.26
CA THR A 123 20.41 -0.46 28.22
C THR A 123 20.76 -1.91 27.86
N ARG A 124 20.17 -2.92 28.53
CA ARG A 124 20.63 -4.33 28.41
C ARG A 124 19.56 -5.40 28.26
N VAL A 125 18.28 -5.08 28.42
CA VAL A 125 17.17 -6.03 28.22
C VAL A 125 16.57 -5.82 26.83
N PRO A 126 16.68 -6.78 25.87
CA PRO A 126 16.20 -6.58 24.49
C PRO A 126 14.69 -6.38 24.35
N ALA A 127 13.89 -6.66 25.38
CA ALA A 127 12.48 -6.28 25.44
C ALA A 127 12.30 -4.80 25.80
N VAL A 128 13.03 -4.29 26.80
CA VAL A 128 12.97 -2.88 27.24
C VAL A 128 13.59 -1.94 26.20
N ILE A 129 14.70 -2.35 25.57
CA ILE A 129 15.31 -1.60 24.46
C ILE A 129 14.30 -1.43 23.31
N ARG A 130 13.58 -2.50 22.93
CA ARG A 130 12.54 -2.44 21.90
C ARG A 130 11.33 -1.61 22.34
N SER A 131 10.82 -1.78 23.57
CA SER A 131 9.73 -0.95 24.11
C SER A 131 10.08 0.54 24.00
N ARG A 132 11.28 0.93 24.46
CA ARG A 132 11.76 2.31 24.38
C ARG A 132 11.96 2.81 22.95
N GLN A 133 12.42 1.96 22.03
CA GLN A 133 12.51 2.29 20.60
C GLN A 133 11.11 2.41 19.96
N GLU A 134 10.14 1.62 20.40
CA GLU A 134 8.75 1.69 19.94
C GLU A 134 8.03 2.94 20.49
N GLU A 135 8.25 3.29 21.76
CA GLU A 135 7.81 4.52 22.41
C GLU A 135 8.41 5.77 21.74
N GLN A 136 9.75 5.81 21.56
CA GLN A 136 10.44 6.93 20.91
C GLN A 136 9.96 7.11 19.47
N ARG A 137 9.85 6.02 18.70
CA ARG A 137 9.34 6.07 17.32
C ARG A 137 7.85 6.44 17.25
N GLY A 138 7.08 6.13 18.30
CA GLY A 138 5.71 6.63 18.47
C GLY A 138 5.69 8.16 18.60
N HIS A 139 6.54 8.72 19.46
CA HIS A 139 6.67 10.16 19.63
C HIS A 139 7.21 10.87 18.37
N GLU A 140 8.20 10.30 17.68
CA GLU A 140 8.69 10.80 16.39
C GLU A 140 7.58 10.82 15.32
N ARG A 141 6.67 9.83 15.34
CA ARG A 141 5.49 9.76 14.47
C ARG A 141 4.39 10.75 14.86
N GLU A 142 4.22 11.06 16.14
CA GLU A 142 3.32 12.13 16.62
C GLU A 142 3.83 13.52 16.18
N VAL A 143 5.12 13.80 16.38
CA VAL A 143 5.75 15.06 15.92
C VAL A 143 5.69 15.20 14.39
N MET A 144 5.77 14.09 13.64
CA MET A 144 5.57 14.09 12.18
C MET A 144 4.12 14.40 11.79
N GLU A 145 3.12 13.90 12.53
CA GLU A 145 1.71 14.23 12.30
C GLU A 145 1.42 15.72 12.56
N GLU A 146 1.96 16.27 13.65
CA GLU A 146 1.86 17.71 13.96
C GLU A 146 2.53 18.57 12.87
N TYR A 147 3.77 18.25 12.48
CA TYR A 147 4.49 18.96 11.42
C TYR A 147 3.75 18.93 10.08
N LEU A 148 3.24 17.77 9.65
CA LEU A 148 2.48 17.66 8.41
C LEU A 148 1.21 18.51 8.45
N TYR A 149 0.47 18.48 9.57
CA TYR A 149 -0.74 19.28 9.73
C TYR A 149 -0.43 20.78 9.72
N GLU A 150 0.64 21.22 10.39
CA GLU A 150 1.09 22.61 10.34
C GLU A 150 1.47 23.05 8.93
N GLN A 151 2.25 22.27 8.17
CA GLN A 151 2.62 22.65 6.80
C GLN A 151 1.39 22.76 5.88
N MET A 152 0.44 21.83 5.98
CA MET A 152 -0.80 21.87 5.20
C MET A 152 -1.69 23.06 5.58
N LEU A 153 -1.77 23.41 6.86
CA LEU A 153 -2.50 24.58 7.35
C LEU A 153 -1.84 25.92 6.92
N HIS A 154 -0.51 25.99 6.82
CA HIS A 154 0.18 27.19 6.31
C HIS A 154 -0.08 27.41 4.80
N SER A 155 -0.32 26.34 4.05
CA SER A 155 -0.72 26.41 2.64
C SER A 155 -2.22 26.73 2.44
N ASP A 156 -3.06 26.51 3.46
CA ASP A 156 -4.51 26.75 3.38
C ASP A 156 -4.82 28.25 3.50
N SER A 157 -4.88 28.90 2.33
CA SER A 157 -5.21 30.32 2.19
C SER A 157 -6.64 30.68 2.62
N TYR A 158 -7.53 29.69 2.80
CA TYR A 158 -8.95 29.89 3.14
C TYR A 158 -9.29 29.44 4.57
N ASN A 159 -8.44 28.62 5.19
CA ASN A 159 -8.64 27.98 6.49
C ASN A 159 -9.95 27.15 6.54
N ASP A 160 -10.30 26.51 5.43
CA ASP A 160 -11.49 25.64 5.31
C ASP A 160 -11.17 24.15 5.53
N GLY A 161 -9.90 23.81 5.73
CA GLY A 161 -9.43 22.43 5.91
C GLY A 161 -9.15 21.71 4.59
N LYS A 162 -9.06 22.44 3.47
CA LYS A 162 -8.78 21.90 2.15
C LYS A 162 -7.67 22.65 1.40
N LEU A 163 -7.08 21.96 0.43
CA LEU A 163 -6.06 22.47 -0.48
C LEU A 163 -6.40 22.08 -1.92
N LEU A 164 -6.03 22.89 -2.91
CA LEU A 164 -6.03 22.43 -4.32
C LEU A 164 -4.98 21.32 -4.50
N ILE A 165 -5.23 20.36 -5.38
CA ILE A 165 -4.30 19.24 -5.66
C ILE A 165 -2.87 19.71 -6.02
N GLU A 166 -2.75 20.85 -6.70
CA GLU A 166 -1.47 21.48 -7.05
C GLU A 166 -0.76 22.01 -5.80
N VAL A 167 -1.43 22.84 -5.00
CA VAL A 167 -0.91 23.42 -3.75
C VAL A 167 -0.54 22.34 -2.73
N PHE A 168 -1.36 21.28 -2.63
CA PHE A 168 -1.03 20.12 -1.79
C PHE A 168 0.25 19.43 -2.27
N ARG A 169 0.40 19.21 -3.59
CA ARG A 169 1.61 18.62 -4.15
C ARG A 169 2.85 19.50 -3.93
N GLU A 170 2.76 20.80 -4.15
CA GLU A 170 3.83 21.76 -3.84
C GLU A 170 4.22 21.71 -2.36
N THR A 171 3.22 21.59 -1.47
CA THR A 171 3.44 21.41 -0.02
C THR A 171 4.21 20.12 0.27
N ILE A 172 3.81 18.98 -0.32
CA ILE A 172 4.50 17.68 -0.18
C ILE A 172 5.94 17.72 -0.72
N ASP A 173 6.15 18.35 -1.89
CA ASP A 173 7.47 18.49 -2.49
C ASP A 173 8.40 19.37 -1.62
N ALA A 174 7.85 20.37 -0.93
CA ALA A 174 8.57 21.28 -0.03
C ALA A 174 8.93 20.73 1.37
N LEU A 175 8.32 19.62 1.82
CA LEU A 175 8.55 19.08 3.17
C LEU A 175 10.02 18.72 3.46
N GLU A 176 10.48 18.90 4.70
CA GLU A 176 11.85 18.52 5.13
C GLU A 176 11.94 17.04 5.57
N LEU A 177 11.49 16.12 4.70
CA LEU A 177 11.50 14.67 4.97
C LEU A 177 12.87 14.01 4.74
N ASP A 178 13.18 13.01 5.58
CA ASP A 178 14.35 12.13 5.50
C ASP A 178 14.54 11.54 4.09
N PRO A 179 15.77 11.48 3.53
CA PRO A 179 16.02 10.96 2.18
C PRO A 179 15.51 9.54 1.89
N ARG A 180 15.32 8.70 2.92
CA ARG A 180 14.75 7.35 2.79
C ARG A 180 13.27 7.37 2.43
N VAL A 181 12.58 8.50 2.66
CA VAL A 181 11.19 8.79 2.26
C VAL A 181 11.13 9.20 0.78
N ALA A 182 11.69 8.32 -0.07
CA ALA A 182 11.68 8.45 -1.51
C ALA A 182 10.97 7.24 -2.15
N PRO A 183 10.20 7.45 -3.23
CA PRO A 183 9.71 8.74 -3.76
C PRO A 183 8.66 9.38 -2.84
N ARG A 184 8.59 10.71 -2.76
CA ARG A 184 7.68 11.46 -1.86
C ARG A 184 6.25 11.50 -2.38
N GLU A 185 6.09 11.44 -3.71
CA GLU A 185 4.80 11.53 -4.40
C GLU A 185 3.81 10.44 -3.99
N ILE A 186 4.28 9.35 -3.35
CA ILE A 186 3.44 8.29 -2.78
C ILE A 186 2.42 8.81 -1.75
N LEU A 187 2.68 9.93 -1.09
CA LEU A 187 1.74 10.56 -0.16
C LEU A 187 0.46 11.03 -0.87
N LEU A 188 0.52 11.34 -2.18
CA LEU A 188 -0.64 11.68 -3.02
C LEU A 188 -1.59 10.48 -3.22
N ALA A 189 -1.15 9.25 -2.94
CA ALA A 189 -2.02 8.07 -3.00
C ALA A 189 -3.07 8.03 -1.89
N LEU A 190 -2.76 8.64 -0.75
CA LEU A 190 -3.52 8.56 0.50
C LEU A 190 -4.74 9.50 0.52
N VAL A 191 -4.85 10.34 -0.50
CA VAL A 191 -5.71 11.51 -0.49
C VAL A 191 -6.66 11.45 -1.69
N ALA A 192 -7.95 11.34 -1.41
CA ALA A 192 -8.97 11.54 -2.42
C ALA A 192 -9.09 13.03 -2.75
N SER A 193 -8.97 13.38 -4.03
CA SER A 193 -9.52 14.65 -4.51
C SER A 193 -11.04 14.57 -4.57
N ASP A 194 -11.71 15.58 -4.02
CA ASP A 194 -13.11 15.87 -4.28
C ASP A 194 -13.32 16.18 -5.78
N ARG A 195 -14.58 16.27 -6.21
CA ARG A 195 -14.95 16.54 -7.62
C ARG A 195 -14.43 17.88 -8.16
N ASP A 196 -14.06 18.77 -7.27
CA ASP A 196 -13.58 20.13 -7.54
C ASP A 196 -12.03 20.22 -7.44
N ASP A 197 -11.33 19.09 -7.55
CA ASP A 197 -9.87 18.93 -7.38
C ASP A 197 -9.30 19.41 -6.02
N MET A 198 -10.18 19.58 -5.02
CA MET A 198 -9.84 19.92 -3.64
C MET A 198 -9.51 18.67 -2.81
N ILE A 199 -8.55 18.81 -1.90
CA ILE A 199 -8.01 17.78 -1.01
C ILE A 199 -8.33 18.17 0.43
N SER A 200 -9.02 17.31 1.19
CA SER A 200 -9.22 17.51 2.64
C SER A 200 -8.02 16.94 3.41
N TYR A 201 -7.30 17.79 4.16
CA TYR A 201 -6.05 17.37 4.80
C TYR A 201 -6.19 16.87 6.24
N GLY A 202 -7.33 17.10 6.90
CA GLY A 202 -7.54 16.83 8.34
C GLY A 202 -7.22 15.40 8.79
N ASP A 203 -7.89 14.39 8.21
CA ASP A 203 -7.56 12.98 8.49
C ASP A 203 -6.26 12.51 7.79
N SER A 204 -5.77 13.27 6.80
CA SER A 204 -4.65 12.85 5.94
C SER A 204 -3.30 12.88 6.66
N ALA A 205 -3.05 13.85 7.54
CA ALA A 205 -1.77 14.01 8.23
C ALA A 205 -1.42 12.77 9.07
N SER A 206 -2.40 12.23 9.81
CA SER A 206 -2.27 10.99 10.59
C SER A 206 -2.00 9.74 9.75
N VAL A 207 -2.46 9.76 8.50
CA VAL A 207 -2.28 8.66 7.53
C VAL A 207 -0.91 8.77 6.85
N ALA A 208 -0.50 9.99 6.50
CA ALA A 208 0.81 10.29 5.93
C ALA A 208 1.95 10.07 6.94
N ALA A 209 1.78 10.43 8.22
CA ALA A 209 2.77 10.15 9.26
C ALA A 209 3.07 8.65 9.43
N ASP A 210 2.03 7.80 9.40
CA ASP A 210 2.19 6.33 9.42
C ASP A 210 2.93 5.79 8.17
N VAL A 211 2.68 6.39 7.01
CA VAL A 211 3.35 6.02 5.75
C VAL A 211 4.81 6.46 5.74
N ILE A 212 5.12 7.64 6.29
CA ILE A 212 6.50 8.11 6.50
C ILE A 212 7.23 7.18 7.48
N ASP A 213 6.62 6.83 8.61
CA ASP A 213 7.18 5.87 9.59
C ASP A 213 7.52 4.52 8.93
N ALA A 214 6.62 4.01 8.09
CA ALA A 214 6.81 2.77 7.33
C ALA A 214 7.91 2.87 6.25
N MET A 215 8.14 4.06 5.67
CA MET A 215 9.20 4.29 4.68
C MET A 215 10.58 4.55 5.31
N VAL A 216 10.63 5.18 6.48
CA VAL A 216 11.86 5.40 7.27
C VAL A 216 12.38 4.07 7.81
N GLY A 217 11.49 3.27 8.41
CA GLY A 217 11.75 1.90 8.85
C GLY A 217 12.78 1.75 9.99
N ALA A 218 12.90 0.52 10.49
CA ALA A 218 13.79 0.17 11.60
C ALA A 218 15.29 0.13 11.24
N GLY A 219 15.90 1.30 10.96
CA GLY A 219 17.32 1.58 11.20
C GLY A 219 18.38 0.61 10.62
N GLN A 220 18.17 0.09 9.40
CA GLN A 220 19.13 -0.81 8.75
C GLN A 220 20.04 -0.07 7.76
N THR A 221 21.35 -0.19 7.95
CA THR A 221 22.42 0.38 7.10
C THR A 221 22.27 0.06 5.61
N GLU A 222 22.67 1.01 4.76
CA GLU A 222 22.28 1.06 3.34
C GLU A 222 23.24 0.36 2.37
N ASP A 223 24.48 0.06 2.80
CA ASP A 223 25.67 -0.34 1.99
C ASP A 223 25.58 -1.66 1.16
N GLY A 224 24.38 -2.16 0.87
CA GLY A 224 24.16 -3.28 -0.03
C GLY A 224 22.75 -3.39 -0.63
N LYS A 225 21.87 -2.39 -0.43
CA LYS A 225 20.43 -2.52 -0.70
C LYS A 225 19.96 -2.11 -2.09
N THR A 226 20.67 -1.22 -2.78
CA THR A 226 20.23 -0.66 -4.08
C THR A 226 20.02 -1.73 -5.14
N ASN A 227 21.01 -2.59 -5.36
CA ASN A 227 20.92 -3.73 -6.29
C ASN A 227 19.71 -4.63 -5.96
N GLN A 228 19.43 -4.84 -4.67
CA GLN A 228 18.32 -5.66 -4.20
C GLN A 228 16.95 -4.95 -4.29
N GLU A 229 16.92 -3.64 -4.59
CA GLU A 229 15.69 -2.92 -4.93
C GLU A 229 15.41 -2.95 -6.43
N ASP A 230 16.43 -2.73 -7.26
CA ASP A 230 16.27 -2.79 -8.72
C ASP A 230 15.96 -4.22 -9.20
N GLU A 231 16.64 -5.26 -8.66
CA GLU A 231 16.31 -6.67 -8.93
C GLU A 231 14.85 -7.02 -8.55
N ALA A 232 14.37 -6.50 -7.41
CA ALA A 232 13.00 -6.71 -6.97
C ALA A 232 11.98 -5.97 -7.84
N LEU A 233 12.34 -4.81 -8.38
CA LEU A 233 11.50 -4.03 -9.30
C LEU A 233 11.39 -4.70 -10.67
N ASP A 234 12.50 -5.16 -11.24
CA ASP A 234 12.52 -5.84 -12.53
C ASP A 234 11.75 -7.18 -12.44
N ALA A 235 11.92 -7.91 -11.32
CA ALA A 235 11.11 -9.09 -11.04
C ALA A 235 9.61 -8.77 -10.87
N PHE A 236 9.26 -7.68 -10.19
CA PHE A 236 7.88 -7.21 -10.06
C PHE A 236 7.25 -6.78 -11.41
N GLU A 237 8.01 -6.15 -12.31
CA GLU A 237 7.49 -5.79 -13.64
C GLU A 237 7.14 -7.03 -14.47
N VAL A 238 7.93 -8.11 -14.39
CA VAL A 238 7.59 -9.39 -15.02
C VAL A 238 6.40 -10.07 -14.33
N VAL A 239 6.36 -10.08 -12.99
CA VAL A 239 5.26 -10.72 -12.22
C VAL A 239 3.91 -10.00 -12.43
N SER A 240 3.93 -8.68 -12.62
CA SER A 240 2.74 -7.86 -12.89
C SER A 240 2.49 -7.60 -14.39
N ALA A 241 3.26 -8.21 -15.30
CA ALA A 241 3.27 -7.91 -16.72
C ALA A 241 1.89 -8.01 -17.39
N ARG A 242 1.22 -9.17 -17.32
CA ARG A 242 -0.10 -9.39 -17.94
C ARG A 242 -1.16 -8.44 -17.39
N GLN A 243 -1.20 -8.24 -16.07
CA GLN A 243 -2.12 -7.30 -15.42
C GLN A 243 -1.87 -5.85 -15.88
N THR A 244 -0.60 -5.46 -16.02
CA THR A 244 -0.22 -4.10 -16.37
C THR A 244 -0.36 -3.82 -17.86
N HIS A 245 -0.13 -4.81 -18.74
CA HIS A 245 -0.49 -4.67 -20.15
C HIS A 245 -2.00 -4.53 -20.30
N TYR A 246 -2.79 -5.44 -19.74
CA TYR A 246 -4.25 -5.39 -19.87
C TYR A 246 -4.84 -4.08 -19.35
N THR A 247 -4.45 -3.61 -18.15
CA THR A 247 -4.96 -2.33 -17.64
C THR A 247 -4.54 -1.15 -18.53
N VAL A 248 -3.29 -1.12 -19.03
CA VAL A 248 -2.81 -0.04 -19.92
C VAL A 248 -3.56 -0.06 -21.26
N GLU A 249 -3.66 -1.21 -21.91
CA GLU A 249 -4.35 -1.41 -23.18
C GLU A 249 -5.84 -1.05 -23.07
N LYS A 250 -6.51 -1.52 -22.01
CA LYS A 250 -7.91 -1.21 -21.75
C LYS A 250 -8.14 0.27 -21.46
N MET A 251 -7.23 0.91 -20.70
CA MET A 251 -7.26 2.36 -20.47
C MET A 251 -7.09 3.13 -21.78
N THR A 252 -6.16 2.72 -22.65
CA THR A 252 -5.97 3.34 -23.98
C THR A 252 -7.23 3.23 -24.83
N ALA A 253 -7.84 2.04 -24.93
CA ALA A 253 -9.09 1.85 -25.67
C ALA A 253 -10.27 2.68 -25.10
N LEU A 254 -10.36 2.84 -23.77
CA LEU A 254 -11.36 3.71 -23.14
C LEU A 254 -11.12 5.20 -23.42
N VAL A 255 -9.86 5.63 -23.50
CA VAL A 255 -9.46 7.00 -23.87
C VAL A 255 -9.77 7.29 -25.35
N GLU A 256 -9.49 6.34 -26.25
CA GLU A 256 -9.83 6.46 -27.67
C GLU A 256 -11.35 6.51 -27.87
N ALA A 257 -12.10 5.60 -27.24
CA ALA A 257 -13.57 5.62 -27.26
C ALA A 257 -14.17 6.87 -26.58
N HIS A 258 -13.46 7.54 -25.66
CA HIS A 258 -13.86 8.86 -25.15
C HIS A 258 -13.66 9.94 -26.23
N ALA A 259 -12.49 9.99 -26.86
CA ALA A 259 -12.17 10.96 -27.90
C ALA A 259 -13.10 10.86 -29.12
N GLU A 260 -13.48 9.65 -29.53
CA GLU A 260 -14.47 9.43 -30.59
C GLU A 260 -15.83 10.04 -30.23
N ARG A 261 -16.36 9.74 -29.03
CA ARG A 261 -17.64 10.30 -28.54
C ARG A 261 -17.60 11.82 -28.43
N VAL A 262 -16.47 12.41 -28.01
CA VAL A 262 -16.29 13.88 -27.99
C VAL A 262 -16.27 14.45 -29.42
N ALA A 263 -15.60 13.79 -30.36
CA ALA A 263 -15.57 14.21 -31.76
C ALA A 263 -16.94 14.08 -32.45
N GLU A 264 -17.74 13.08 -32.11
CA GLU A 264 -19.13 12.94 -32.56
C GLU A 264 -20.04 14.01 -31.97
N ALA A 265 -19.96 14.27 -30.66
CA ALA A 265 -20.71 15.34 -30.00
C ALA A 265 -20.35 16.72 -30.58
N ALA A 266 -19.07 16.98 -30.87
CA ALA A 266 -18.62 18.20 -31.52
C ALA A 266 -19.19 18.36 -32.95
N LYS A 267 -19.18 17.30 -33.77
CA LYS A 267 -19.81 17.30 -35.10
C LYS A 267 -21.32 17.56 -35.01
N ALA A 268 -22.01 16.92 -34.06
CA ALA A 268 -23.44 17.10 -33.84
C ALA A 268 -23.79 18.53 -33.37
N MET A 269 -22.97 19.13 -32.51
CA MET A 269 -23.13 20.53 -32.09
C MET A 269 -22.83 21.52 -33.23
N ALA A 270 -21.80 21.26 -34.05
CA ALA A 270 -21.51 22.08 -35.23
C ALA A 270 -22.67 22.03 -36.25
N ALA A 271 -23.21 20.83 -36.52
CA ALA A 271 -24.37 20.67 -37.40
C ALA A 271 -25.62 21.39 -36.87
N ARG A 272 -25.86 21.39 -35.55
CA ARG A 272 -26.95 22.15 -34.92
C ARG A 272 -26.76 23.66 -35.00
N ARG A 273 -25.53 24.17 -34.91
CA ARG A 273 -25.23 25.61 -35.11
C ARG A 273 -25.50 26.03 -36.55
N VAL A 274 -24.99 25.28 -37.52
CA VAL A 274 -25.24 25.54 -38.95
C VAL A 274 -26.73 25.47 -39.29
N ALA A 275 -27.49 24.52 -38.71
CA ALA A 275 -28.93 24.48 -38.86
C ALA A 275 -29.62 25.75 -38.29
N ALA A 276 -29.32 26.13 -37.05
CA ALA A 276 -29.90 27.33 -36.44
C ALA A 276 -29.49 28.64 -37.17
N GLU A 277 -28.28 28.71 -37.70
CA GLU A 277 -27.81 29.82 -38.55
C GLU A 277 -28.57 29.88 -39.89
N MET A 278 -28.88 28.72 -40.50
CA MET A 278 -29.72 28.64 -41.70
C MET A 278 -31.19 28.98 -41.42
N ASP A 279 -31.75 28.53 -40.30
CA ASP A 279 -33.13 28.82 -39.90
C ASP A 279 -33.29 30.34 -39.65
N ALA A 280 -32.36 30.97 -38.93
CA ALA A 280 -32.35 32.43 -38.72
C ALA A 280 -32.18 33.23 -40.03
N GLN A 281 -31.44 32.70 -41.01
CA GLN A 281 -31.34 33.30 -42.35
C GLN A 281 -32.61 33.12 -43.19
N GLN A 282 -33.43 32.10 -42.92
CA GLN A 282 -34.76 31.94 -43.53
C GLN A 282 -35.79 32.87 -42.90
N GLU A 283 -35.85 32.96 -41.56
CA GLU A 283 -36.76 33.90 -40.88
C GLU A 283 -36.53 35.35 -41.36
N THR A 284 -35.27 35.79 -41.39
CA THR A 284 -34.88 37.13 -41.86
C THR A 284 -35.13 37.39 -43.36
N THR A 285 -35.35 36.36 -44.19
CA THR A 285 -35.75 36.52 -45.59
C THR A 285 -37.26 36.38 -45.84
N THR A 286 -38.06 36.11 -44.80
CA THR A 286 -39.53 36.01 -44.90
C THR A 286 -40.31 37.25 -44.44
N VAL A 287 -39.62 38.35 -44.09
CA VAL A 287 -40.27 39.62 -43.72
C VAL A 287 -40.71 40.40 -44.97
N ILE A 288 -41.98 40.24 -45.34
CA ILE A 288 -42.69 41.14 -46.26
C ILE A 288 -43.15 42.38 -45.46
N PRO A 289 -42.95 43.61 -45.94
CA PRO A 289 -43.38 44.81 -45.23
C PRO A 289 -44.90 45.03 -45.38
N GLU A 290 -45.62 45.15 -44.27
CA GLU A 290 -46.95 45.78 -44.24
C GLU A 290 -46.81 47.25 -43.83
N GLU A 291 -47.42 48.14 -44.63
CA GLU A 291 -47.49 49.56 -44.35
C GLU A 291 -48.55 49.87 -43.27
N THR A 292 -48.18 50.64 -42.26
CA THR A 292 -49.13 51.51 -41.54
C THR A 292 -48.48 52.85 -41.25
N LYS A 293 -49.31 53.90 -41.12
CA LYS A 293 -48.94 55.30 -41.03
C LYS A 293 -49.74 56.01 -39.92
N GLU A 294 -49.29 57.24 -39.59
CA GLU A 294 -50.07 58.35 -39.01
C GLU A 294 -50.56 58.10 -37.55
N ASP A 295 -50.50 59.01 -36.57
CA ASP A 295 -49.74 60.26 -36.28
C ASP A 295 -49.57 60.29 -34.71
N ASP A 296 -49.07 61.28 -33.94
CA ASP A 296 -48.73 62.71 -34.13
C ASP A 296 -47.78 63.19 -32.98
N ASN A 297 -47.29 64.44 -33.03
CA ASN A 297 -46.62 65.26 -31.97
C ASN A 297 -45.22 64.80 -31.45
N GLU A 298 -44.15 65.62 -31.46
CA GLU A 298 -43.88 66.96 -30.84
C GLU A 298 -43.54 66.88 -29.34
N GLU A 299 -42.52 67.57 -28.78
CA GLU A 299 -41.74 68.76 -29.23
C GLU A 299 -40.26 68.73 -28.70
N GLU A 300 -39.40 69.63 -29.20
CA GLU A 300 -38.08 70.18 -28.72
C GLU A 300 -37.18 69.40 -27.71
N GLY A 301 -35.85 69.36 -27.83
CA GLY A 301 -34.84 70.01 -28.71
C GLY A 301 -33.45 69.38 -28.44
N GLU A 302 -32.28 69.89 -28.85
CA GLU A 302 -31.87 71.09 -29.61
C GLU A 302 -30.62 70.74 -30.50
N GLN A 303 -29.80 71.74 -30.87
CA GLN A 303 -28.43 71.64 -31.45
C GLN A 303 -27.55 72.72 -30.75
N LYS A 304 -26.22 72.83 -30.80
CA LYS A 304 -25.14 72.40 -31.72
C LYS A 304 -23.82 72.30 -30.88
N ASP A 305 -22.65 71.91 -31.39
CA ASP A 305 -21.72 72.72 -32.21
C ASP A 305 -20.63 71.85 -32.88
N ALA A 306 -19.80 72.45 -33.74
CA ALA A 306 -18.82 71.77 -34.61
C ALA A 306 -17.47 72.52 -34.70
N GLU A 307 -16.62 72.12 -35.68
CA GLU A 307 -15.23 72.58 -35.96
C GLU A 307 -14.19 72.05 -34.93
N ALA A 308 -13.13 71.28 -35.24
CA ALA A 308 -12.36 70.91 -36.44
C ALA A 308 -11.19 71.84 -36.84
N ALA A 309 -9.94 71.40 -36.59
CA ALA A 309 -8.80 71.45 -37.53
C ALA A 309 -7.49 70.82 -36.98
N ILE A 310 -6.93 69.86 -37.72
CA ILE A 310 -5.49 69.70 -38.15
C ILE A 310 -4.39 70.04 -37.10
N GLY A 311 -3.44 69.17 -36.74
CA GLY A 311 -3.00 67.83 -37.18
C GLY A 311 -1.72 67.44 -36.40
N VAL A 312 -0.66 66.76 -36.88
CA VAL A 312 -0.28 66.12 -38.17
C VAL A 312 0.84 65.07 -37.86
N GLU A 313 0.88 63.91 -38.56
CA GLU A 313 1.99 62.92 -38.65
C GLU A 313 2.44 62.14 -37.36
N ALA A 314 2.88 60.87 -37.42
CA ALA A 314 3.14 59.96 -38.56
C ALA A 314 2.83 58.47 -38.26
N THR A 315 2.37 57.75 -39.31
CA THR A 315 2.54 56.30 -39.65
C THR A 315 2.52 55.21 -38.56
N GLY A 316 1.75 54.12 -38.68
CA GLY A 316 0.72 53.79 -39.68
C GLY A 316 0.56 52.28 -39.93
N GLU A 317 -0.67 51.85 -40.19
CA GLU A 317 -1.07 50.55 -40.76
C GLU A 317 -2.43 50.78 -41.45
N ASP A 318 -2.55 50.41 -42.73
CA ASP A 318 -3.78 50.58 -43.54
C ASP A 318 -4.18 49.23 -44.17
N ASP A 319 -5.50 49.01 -44.25
CA ASP A 319 -6.15 47.85 -44.90
C ASP A 319 -6.77 48.28 -46.25
N GLU A 320 -7.56 47.40 -46.86
CA GLU A 320 -8.44 47.60 -48.02
C GLU A 320 -7.79 47.63 -49.43
N SER A 321 -8.39 47.03 -50.48
CA SER A 321 -9.53 46.09 -50.51
C SER A 321 -9.74 45.39 -51.88
N LEU A 322 -10.83 44.62 -51.97
CA LEU A 322 -11.64 44.24 -53.15
C LEU A 322 -11.31 42.95 -53.93
N ARG A 323 -12.28 42.02 -53.79
CA ARG A 323 -12.92 41.18 -54.84
C ARG A 323 -12.12 40.06 -55.51
N GLY A 324 -12.49 38.82 -55.16
CA GLY A 324 -12.27 37.64 -55.98
C GLY A 324 -13.32 36.55 -55.71
N SER A 325 -14.53 36.67 -56.27
CA SER A 325 -15.52 35.57 -56.19
C SER A 325 -15.07 34.42 -57.09
N SER A 326 -14.88 33.23 -56.52
CA SER A 326 -14.51 32.01 -57.25
C SER A 326 -14.88 30.77 -56.44
N HIS A 327 -15.99 30.12 -56.81
CA HIS A 327 -16.27 28.76 -56.36
C HIS A 327 -15.21 27.81 -56.94
N SER A 328 -14.48 27.09 -56.07
CA SER A 328 -13.74 25.89 -56.48
C SER A 328 -14.05 24.73 -55.54
N PHE A 329 -14.86 23.79 -56.01
CA PHE A 329 -14.90 22.44 -55.44
C PHE A 329 -13.54 21.77 -55.73
N GLY A 330 -12.62 21.85 -54.77
CA GLY A 330 -11.23 21.42 -54.91
C GLY A 330 -10.82 20.46 -53.81
N VAL A 331 -10.73 19.16 -54.13
CA VAL A 331 -10.35 18.10 -53.19
C VAL A 331 -8.95 18.36 -52.62
N HIS A 332 -8.87 18.87 -51.40
CA HIS A 332 -7.63 18.99 -50.65
C HIS A 332 -7.68 18.18 -49.36
N ARG A 333 -7.05 17.01 -49.47
CA ARG A 333 -6.79 15.98 -48.46
C ARG A 333 -5.84 16.53 -47.39
N ARG A 334 -6.26 17.55 -46.63
CA ARG A 334 -5.51 18.02 -45.45
C ARG A 334 -5.34 16.84 -44.50
N SER A 335 -4.09 16.55 -44.16
CA SER A 335 -3.73 15.57 -43.14
C SER A 335 -4.46 15.93 -41.85
N SER A 336 -5.20 14.97 -41.28
CA SER A 336 -5.63 15.07 -39.90
C SER A 336 -4.39 15.07 -39.02
N VAL A 337 -4.00 16.26 -38.54
CA VAL A 337 -3.23 16.36 -37.30
C VAL A 337 -4.03 15.56 -36.29
N LYS A 338 -3.46 14.47 -35.76
CA LYS A 338 -4.11 13.72 -34.69
C LYS A 338 -4.22 14.67 -33.50
N GLN A 339 -5.42 15.21 -33.26
CA GLN A 339 -5.69 15.90 -32.01
C GLN A 339 -5.61 14.85 -30.93
N HIS A 340 -4.50 14.87 -30.19
CA HIS A 340 -4.22 13.91 -29.14
C HIS A 340 -5.33 13.99 -28.08
N PRO A 341 -5.80 12.85 -27.55
CA PRO A 341 -6.94 12.83 -26.65
C PRO A 341 -6.69 13.68 -25.40
N ARG A 342 -7.69 14.48 -25.03
CA ARG A 342 -7.69 15.35 -23.86
C ARG A 342 -9.01 15.21 -23.11
N MET A 343 -8.95 15.36 -21.79
CA MET A 343 -10.11 15.35 -20.91
C MET A 343 -9.76 16.06 -19.58
N THR A 344 -10.74 16.51 -18.81
CA THR A 344 -10.50 17.10 -17.48
C THR A 344 -10.13 16.03 -16.44
N ARG A 345 -9.54 16.41 -15.29
CA ARG A 345 -9.26 15.45 -14.20
C ARG A 345 -10.51 14.67 -13.77
N TYR A 346 -11.67 15.33 -13.69
CA TYR A 346 -12.96 14.67 -13.42
C TYR A 346 -13.33 13.59 -14.46
N GLN A 347 -13.16 13.89 -15.75
CA GLN A 347 -13.43 12.93 -16.83
C GLN A 347 -12.45 11.75 -16.78
N LEU A 348 -11.16 12.01 -16.50
CA LEU A 348 -10.17 10.96 -16.30
C LEU A 348 -10.49 10.12 -15.07
N ARG A 349 -10.91 10.72 -13.95
CA ARG A 349 -11.30 9.99 -12.74
C ARG A 349 -12.45 9.03 -13.02
N SER A 350 -13.51 9.51 -13.70
CA SER A 350 -14.63 8.66 -14.13
C SER A 350 -14.23 7.56 -15.13
N LEU A 351 -13.13 7.72 -15.86
CA LEU A 351 -12.58 6.68 -16.74
C LEU A 351 -11.78 5.65 -15.93
N LEU A 352 -10.90 6.10 -15.02
CA LEU A 352 -10.08 5.24 -14.16
C LEU A 352 -10.92 4.42 -13.16
N GLU A 353 -12.07 4.96 -12.73
CA GLU A 353 -13.07 4.26 -11.90
C GLU A 353 -13.86 3.18 -12.70
N THR A 354 -13.60 2.97 -13.99
CA THR A 354 -14.23 1.91 -14.79
C THR A 354 -13.87 0.52 -14.24
N PRO A 355 -14.84 -0.34 -13.86
CA PRO A 355 -14.57 -1.61 -13.18
C PRO A 355 -13.59 -2.55 -13.91
N GLN A 356 -13.59 -2.51 -15.26
CA GLN A 356 -12.70 -3.32 -16.11
C GLN A 356 -11.21 -3.09 -15.83
N LEU A 357 -10.81 -1.90 -15.35
CA LEU A 357 -9.40 -1.56 -15.14
C LEU A 357 -8.80 -2.22 -13.87
N LEU A 358 -9.65 -2.59 -12.90
CA LEU A 358 -9.28 -3.11 -11.58
C LEU A 358 -8.15 -2.31 -10.90
N LEU A 359 -8.26 -0.98 -10.93
CA LEU A 359 -7.40 -0.06 -10.20
C LEU A 359 -7.86 0.06 -8.73
N SER A 360 -6.89 0.21 -7.83
CA SER A 360 -7.12 0.70 -6.47
C SER A 360 -7.34 2.23 -6.47
N GLU A 361 -7.99 2.73 -5.41
CA GLU A 361 -8.10 4.17 -5.13
C GLU A 361 -6.73 4.86 -5.11
N ALA A 362 -5.71 4.18 -4.57
CA ALA A 362 -4.31 4.62 -4.58
C ALA A 362 -3.74 4.78 -6.01
N GLU A 363 -3.97 3.81 -6.89
CA GLU A 363 -3.56 3.92 -8.30
C GLU A 363 -4.30 5.05 -9.03
N ILE A 364 -5.59 5.26 -8.72
CA ILE A 364 -6.41 6.33 -9.33
C ILE A 364 -5.90 7.70 -8.88
N ASN A 365 -5.77 7.95 -7.58
CA ASN A 365 -5.32 9.23 -7.02
C ASN A 365 -3.90 9.58 -7.50
N LEU A 366 -2.96 8.62 -7.48
CA LEU A 366 -1.61 8.83 -8.04
C LEU A 366 -1.62 9.09 -9.55
N THR A 367 -2.45 8.39 -10.32
CA THR A 367 -2.52 8.61 -11.78
C THR A 367 -3.09 10.00 -12.09
N LEU A 368 -4.04 10.50 -11.31
CA LEU A 368 -4.57 11.87 -11.43
C LEU A 368 -3.54 12.94 -11.05
N ALA A 369 -2.79 12.74 -9.96
CA ALA A 369 -1.81 13.72 -9.45
C ALA A 369 -0.48 13.75 -10.24
N LEU A 370 -0.15 12.66 -10.93
CA LEU A 370 1.05 12.52 -11.78
C LEU A 370 0.75 12.60 -13.28
N ALA A 371 -0.48 12.91 -13.69
CA ALA A 371 -0.81 13.14 -15.08
C ALA A 371 -0.30 14.52 -15.54
N ASP A 372 0.41 14.56 -16.67
CA ASP A 372 0.79 15.82 -17.32
C ASP A 372 -0.46 16.54 -17.84
N THR A 373 -0.53 17.84 -17.59
CA THR A 373 -1.66 18.71 -17.94
C THR A 373 -1.25 19.89 -18.82
N MET A 374 -2.24 20.53 -19.43
CA MET A 374 -2.09 21.76 -20.21
C MET A 374 -3.35 22.62 -20.08
N THR A 375 -3.20 23.91 -19.77
CA THR A 375 -4.30 24.87 -19.79
C THR A 375 -4.75 25.13 -21.23
N ASN A 376 -6.06 25.10 -21.48
CA ASN A 376 -6.65 25.44 -22.78
C ASN A 376 -6.91 26.96 -22.92
N SER A 377 -7.41 27.38 -24.09
CA SER A 377 -7.72 28.79 -24.40
C SER A 377 -8.73 29.45 -23.47
N ASN A 378 -9.46 28.67 -22.68
CA ASN A 378 -10.54 29.13 -21.81
C ASN A 378 -10.11 29.13 -20.33
N GLY A 379 -8.82 28.92 -20.04
CA GLY A 379 -8.28 28.82 -18.69
C GLY A 379 -8.54 27.48 -17.98
N VAL A 380 -9.12 26.50 -18.67
CA VAL A 380 -9.42 25.18 -18.08
C VAL A 380 -8.26 24.22 -18.29
N GLU A 381 -7.90 23.48 -17.26
CA GLU A 381 -6.83 22.49 -17.28
C GLU A 381 -7.28 21.15 -17.90
N GLU A 382 -6.52 20.65 -18.87
CA GLU A 382 -6.78 19.41 -19.61
C GLU A 382 -5.62 18.42 -19.47
N VAL A 383 -5.91 17.13 -19.28
CA VAL A 383 -4.91 16.06 -19.18
C VAL A 383 -4.42 15.61 -20.56
N LEU A 384 -3.10 15.49 -20.71
CA LEU A 384 -2.41 14.96 -21.89
C LEU A 384 -2.43 13.43 -21.89
N CYS A 385 -3.50 12.84 -22.42
CA CYS A 385 -3.83 11.43 -22.17
C CYS A 385 -2.85 10.42 -22.77
N GLU A 386 -2.00 10.84 -23.72
CA GLU A 386 -0.92 10.04 -24.32
C GLU A 386 0.04 9.46 -23.27
N LYS A 387 0.29 10.21 -22.19
CA LYS A 387 1.28 9.86 -21.15
C LYS A 387 0.70 9.00 -20.03
N LEU A 388 -0.59 8.68 -20.04
CA LEU A 388 -1.21 7.85 -19.00
C LEU A 388 -0.61 6.43 -18.95
N ALA A 389 -0.24 5.85 -20.09
CA ALA A 389 0.35 4.52 -20.17
C ALA A 389 1.72 4.38 -19.44
N PRO A 390 2.70 5.30 -19.60
CA PRO A 390 3.90 5.30 -18.75
C PRO A 390 3.64 5.81 -17.32
N VAL A 391 2.70 6.74 -17.09
CA VAL A 391 2.33 7.18 -15.73
C VAL A 391 1.82 6.01 -14.90
N LEU A 392 0.88 5.19 -15.40
CA LEU A 392 0.35 4.04 -14.65
C LEU A 392 1.44 3.01 -14.31
N ARG A 393 2.45 2.82 -15.18
CA ARG A 393 3.62 1.97 -14.86
C ARG A 393 4.47 2.58 -13.74
N ARG A 394 4.76 3.89 -13.78
CA ARG A 394 5.44 4.62 -12.69
C ARG A 394 4.66 4.48 -11.38
N VAL A 395 3.34 4.63 -11.41
CA VAL A 395 2.44 4.49 -10.25
C VAL A 395 2.54 3.09 -9.62
N ARG A 396 2.49 2.01 -10.42
CA ARG A 396 2.63 0.64 -9.90
C ARG A 396 4.02 0.38 -9.29
N ARG A 397 5.11 0.84 -9.94
CA ARG A 397 6.46 0.79 -9.34
C ARG A 397 6.55 1.57 -8.02
N MET A 398 5.88 2.72 -7.94
CA MET A 398 5.86 3.61 -6.78
C MET A 398 5.16 2.96 -5.57
N ILE A 399 3.96 2.40 -5.79
CA ILE A 399 3.23 1.63 -4.78
C ILE A 399 4.06 0.41 -4.34
N PHE A 400 4.65 -0.34 -5.28
CA PHE A 400 5.46 -1.50 -4.94
C PHE A 400 6.71 -1.14 -4.10
N ARG A 401 7.43 -0.05 -4.43
CA ARG A 401 8.54 0.47 -3.60
C ARG A 401 8.11 0.75 -2.16
N PHE A 402 6.94 1.35 -1.96
CA PHE A 402 6.37 1.56 -0.63
C PHE A 402 6.01 0.24 0.05
N GLN A 403 5.31 -0.67 -0.64
CA GLN A 403 4.91 -1.97 -0.09
C GLN A 403 6.13 -2.80 0.37
N ARG A 404 7.26 -2.77 -0.36
CA ARG A 404 8.52 -3.42 0.08
C ARG A 404 9.03 -2.90 1.42
N LYS A 405 8.81 -1.61 1.74
CA LYS A 405 9.19 -1.01 3.03
C LYS A 405 8.14 -1.37 4.11
N GLY A 406 6.86 -1.09 3.84
CA GLY A 406 5.76 -1.24 4.81
C GLY A 406 5.29 -2.67 5.12
N PHE A 407 5.57 -3.68 4.28
CA PHE A 407 5.19 -5.08 4.54
C PHE A 407 6.27 -5.88 5.28
N VAL A 408 7.48 -5.30 5.46
CA VAL A 408 8.58 -5.92 6.21
C VAL A 408 8.56 -5.50 7.68
N ASP A 409 8.17 -4.26 7.98
CA ASP A 409 8.14 -3.69 9.32
C ASP A 409 6.70 -3.55 9.87
N ARG A 410 6.50 -3.84 11.16
CA ARG A 410 5.26 -3.64 11.95
C ARG A 410 3.92 -4.13 11.36
N THR A 411 3.89 -4.87 10.25
CA THR A 411 2.66 -5.17 9.50
C THR A 411 1.60 -5.95 10.30
N GLU A 412 2.01 -6.87 11.18
CA GLU A 412 1.09 -7.58 12.09
C GLU A 412 0.46 -6.62 13.12
N THR A 413 1.25 -5.69 13.65
CA THR A 413 0.79 -4.64 14.57
C THR A 413 -0.17 -3.69 13.87
N TYR A 414 0.10 -3.31 12.62
CA TYR A 414 -0.82 -2.49 11.82
C TYR A 414 -2.16 -3.20 11.59
N LEU A 415 -2.14 -4.45 11.09
CA LEU A 415 -3.35 -5.23 10.86
C LEU A 415 -4.17 -5.40 12.15
N LEU A 416 -3.50 -5.71 13.26
CA LEU A 416 -4.12 -5.82 14.59
C LEU A 416 -4.76 -4.49 15.02
N HIS A 417 -4.08 -3.36 14.81
CA HIS A 417 -4.63 -2.06 15.15
C HIS A 417 -5.81 -1.66 14.26
N GLN A 418 -5.82 -2.04 12.97
CA GLN A 418 -6.94 -1.84 12.06
C GLN A 418 -8.18 -2.61 12.54
N PHE A 419 -8.07 -3.91 12.81
CA PHE A 419 -9.21 -4.73 13.27
C PHE A 419 -9.72 -4.27 14.64
N GLN A 420 -8.82 -3.92 15.57
CA GLN A 420 -9.22 -3.32 16.87
C GLN A 420 -9.89 -1.95 16.71
N SER A 421 -9.42 -1.10 15.79
CA SER A 421 -10.04 0.20 15.51
C SER A 421 -11.43 0.05 14.88
N PHE A 422 -11.62 -0.94 14.01
CA PHE A 422 -12.95 -1.29 13.48
C PHE A 422 -13.89 -1.79 14.58
N GLU A 423 -13.43 -2.71 15.45
CA GLU A 423 -14.17 -3.24 16.60
C GLU A 423 -14.60 -2.11 17.56
N LYS A 424 -13.68 -1.22 17.93
CA LYS A 424 -13.93 -0.05 18.78
C LYS A 424 -14.93 0.94 18.17
N ARG A 425 -14.80 1.26 16.87
CA ARG A 425 -15.61 2.29 16.19
C ARG A 425 -17.03 1.79 15.84
N ASN A 426 -17.17 0.54 15.40
CA ASN A 426 -18.42 0.05 14.81
C ASN A 426 -19.21 -0.90 15.70
N LEU A 427 -18.55 -1.62 16.62
CA LEU A 427 -19.18 -2.72 17.38
C LEU A 427 -19.26 -2.45 18.88
N GLN A 428 -18.30 -1.73 19.47
CA GLN A 428 -18.25 -1.46 20.91
C GLN A 428 -19.55 -0.84 21.44
N GLY A 429 -20.12 -1.47 22.47
CA GLY A 429 -21.43 -1.08 23.04
C GLY A 429 -22.64 -1.78 22.42
N SER A 430 -22.50 -2.46 21.28
CA SER A 430 -23.55 -3.32 20.72
C SER A 430 -23.66 -4.66 21.47
N SER A 431 -24.84 -5.28 21.44
CA SER A 431 -25.07 -6.62 21.98
C SER A 431 -24.38 -7.75 21.17
N LYS A 432 -23.81 -7.43 20.00
CA LYS A 432 -23.05 -8.36 19.15
C LYS A 432 -21.54 -8.35 19.43
N HIS A 433 -21.04 -7.39 20.21
CA HIS A 433 -19.62 -7.18 20.43
C HIS A 433 -18.96 -8.32 21.23
N LEU A 434 -18.18 -9.16 20.54
CA LEU A 434 -17.36 -10.21 21.13
C LEU A 434 -15.89 -9.82 21.01
N LYS A 435 -15.22 -9.60 22.15
CA LYS A 435 -13.82 -9.15 22.18
C LYS A 435 -12.92 -10.03 21.31
N GLN A 436 -12.14 -9.40 20.43
CA GLN A 436 -11.18 -10.04 19.52
C GLN A 436 -11.80 -10.99 18.47
N ARG A 437 -13.09 -10.82 18.17
CA ARG A 437 -13.81 -11.61 17.16
C ARG A 437 -14.62 -10.69 16.26
N LEU A 438 -14.70 -11.06 14.99
CA LEU A 438 -15.52 -10.39 13.98
C LEU A 438 -16.28 -11.47 13.20
N THR A 439 -17.42 -11.13 12.62
CA THR A 439 -17.99 -11.96 11.54
C THR A 439 -17.12 -11.88 10.29
N GLN A 440 -17.20 -12.85 9.38
CA GLN A 440 -16.49 -12.80 8.08
C GLN A 440 -16.84 -11.50 7.32
N LYS A 441 -18.10 -11.05 7.42
CA LYS A 441 -18.57 -9.76 6.91
C LYS A 441 -17.85 -8.54 7.52
N GLU A 442 -17.74 -8.50 8.85
CA GLU A 442 -17.07 -7.41 9.56
C GLU A 442 -15.55 -7.41 9.31
N ALA A 443 -14.92 -8.59 9.22
CA ALA A 443 -13.52 -8.72 8.83
C ALA A 443 -13.27 -8.16 7.42
N LYS A 444 -14.13 -8.51 6.44
CA LYS A 444 -14.08 -7.96 5.07
C LYS A 444 -14.30 -6.44 5.04
N ALA A 445 -15.20 -5.92 5.88
CA ALA A 445 -15.41 -4.47 6.02
C ALA A 445 -14.21 -3.74 6.62
N ALA A 446 -13.53 -4.33 7.61
CA ALA A 446 -12.31 -3.79 8.21
C ALA A 446 -11.10 -3.81 7.24
N MET A 447 -11.02 -4.82 6.37
CA MET A 447 -10.01 -4.90 5.30
C MET A 447 -10.27 -3.88 4.17
N LYS A 448 -11.54 -3.60 3.83
CA LYS A 448 -11.90 -2.59 2.82
C LYS A 448 -11.39 -1.18 3.17
N THR A 449 -11.13 -0.87 4.44
CA THR A 449 -10.61 0.43 4.91
C THR A 449 -9.10 0.43 5.21
N MET A 450 -8.33 -0.55 4.72
CA MET A 450 -6.87 -0.63 4.89
C MET A 450 -6.09 0.27 3.90
N HIS A 451 -6.49 1.53 3.76
CA HIS A 451 -5.87 2.47 2.79
C HIS A 451 -4.35 2.61 2.99
N LYS A 452 -3.86 2.53 4.24
CA LYS A 452 -2.43 2.62 4.63
C LYS A 452 -1.51 1.58 4.00
N LEU A 453 -2.03 0.47 3.47
CA LEU A 453 -1.22 -0.57 2.80
C LEU A 453 -1.19 -0.44 1.27
N LEU A 454 -1.94 0.53 0.69
CA LEU A 454 -2.04 0.79 -0.75
C LEU A 454 -2.29 -0.49 -1.58
N LEU A 455 -3.18 -1.36 -1.09
CA LEU A 455 -3.42 -2.67 -1.69
C LEU A 455 -4.18 -2.58 -3.02
N SER A 456 -3.69 -3.28 -4.04
CA SER A 456 -4.45 -3.45 -5.29
C SER A 456 -5.69 -4.32 -5.07
N PRO A 457 -6.73 -4.24 -5.93
CA PRO A 457 -7.92 -5.08 -5.79
C PRO A 457 -7.61 -6.58 -5.79
N TYR A 458 -6.56 -7.01 -6.51
CA TYR A 458 -6.08 -8.39 -6.50
C TYR A 458 -5.47 -8.80 -5.14
N GLN A 459 -4.65 -7.93 -4.53
CA GLN A 459 -4.06 -8.19 -3.21
C GLN A 459 -5.16 -8.25 -2.13
N LEU A 460 -6.09 -7.28 -2.14
CA LEU A 460 -7.23 -7.26 -1.22
C LEU A 460 -8.16 -8.47 -1.41
N MET A 461 -8.35 -8.94 -2.65
CA MET A 461 -9.09 -10.15 -2.99
C MET A 461 -8.43 -11.41 -2.40
N GLN A 462 -7.13 -11.58 -2.59
CA GLN A 462 -6.39 -12.73 -2.04
C GLN A 462 -6.42 -12.75 -0.51
N LEU A 463 -6.14 -11.60 0.14
CA LEU A 463 -6.12 -11.48 1.60
C LEU A 463 -7.51 -11.71 2.22
N SER A 464 -8.56 -11.17 1.61
CA SER A 464 -9.94 -11.35 2.11
C SER A 464 -10.40 -12.81 2.03
N ALA A 465 -9.91 -13.56 1.03
CA ALA A 465 -10.19 -14.98 0.90
C ALA A 465 -9.53 -15.86 2.00
N LEU A 466 -8.54 -15.35 2.73
CA LEU A 466 -8.00 -16.00 3.94
C LEU A 466 -8.99 -16.00 5.11
N ALA A 467 -9.82 -14.94 5.21
CA ALA A 467 -10.80 -14.77 6.29
C ALA A 467 -12.14 -15.48 6.00
N GLU A 468 -12.35 -15.97 4.76
CA GLU A 468 -13.51 -16.79 4.41
C GLU A 468 -13.25 -18.25 4.78
N GLU A 469 -13.32 -18.60 6.06
CA GLU A 469 -13.30 -19.99 6.53
C GLU A 469 -14.46 -20.79 5.94
N ARG A 470 -15.67 -20.21 5.99
CA ARG A 470 -16.94 -20.82 5.57
C ARG A 470 -17.57 -20.06 4.40
N PRO A 471 -17.53 -20.60 3.17
CA PRO A 471 -18.11 -19.94 2.01
C PRO A 471 -19.61 -19.66 2.17
N GLY A 472 -20.01 -18.42 1.94
CA GLY A 472 -21.43 -18.01 1.98
C GLY A 472 -22.09 -17.93 3.36
N GLU A 473 -21.35 -18.10 4.47
CA GLU A 473 -21.83 -17.83 5.84
C GLU A 473 -21.31 -16.46 6.33
N PRO A 474 -21.89 -15.31 5.94
CA PRO A 474 -21.31 -13.98 6.24
C PRO A 474 -21.22 -13.68 7.75
N ASP A 475 -22.13 -14.25 8.54
CA ASP A 475 -22.20 -14.12 10.00
C ASP A 475 -21.34 -15.16 10.76
N HIS A 476 -20.59 -16.04 10.07
CA HIS A 476 -19.64 -16.96 10.73
C HIS A 476 -18.56 -16.14 11.46
N VAL A 477 -18.20 -16.56 12.67
CA VAL A 477 -17.35 -15.79 13.59
C VAL A 477 -15.90 -16.25 13.49
N VAL A 478 -15.01 -15.31 13.13
CA VAL A 478 -13.57 -15.52 12.96
C VAL A 478 -12.76 -14.76 14.01
N TYR A 479 -11.64 -15.35 14.43
CA TYR A 479 -10.72 -14.79 15.42
C TYR A 479 -9.57 -14.10 14.70
N TYR A 480 -9.54 -12.77 14.68
CA TYR A 480 -8.54 -12.05 13.87
C TYR A 480 -7.09 -12.31 14.31
N GLN A 481 -6.86 -12.63 15.59
CA GLN A 481 -5.54 -13.05 16.07
C GLN A 481 -5.00 -14.31 15.39
N GLU A 482 -5.87 -15.20 14.89
CA GLU A 482 -5.45 -16.47 14.26
C GLU A 482 -5.12 -16.31 12.76
N PHE A 483 -5.71 -15.32 12.07
CA PHE A 483 -5.48 -15.08 10.65
C PHE A 483 -4.59 -13.87 10.32
N ILE A 484 -4.41 -12.90 11.23
CA ILE A 484 -3.46 -11.78 11.04
C ILE A 484 -2.04 -12.27 10.70
N PRO A 485 -1.46 -13.28 11.38
CA PRO A 485 -0.12 -13.78 11.01
C PRO A 485 -0.06 -14.34 9.59
N ARG A 486 -1.15 -14.96 9.11
CA ARG A 486 -1.26 -15.48 7.73
C ARG A 486 -1.36 -14.34 6.70
N MET A 487 -2.16 -13.30 7.00
CA MET A 487 -2.22 -12.09 6.19
C MET A 487 -0.85 -11.41 6.10
N ALA A 488 -0.15 -11.24 7.21
CA ALA A 488 1.17 -10.62 7.24
C ALA A 488 2.24 -11.47 6.54
N GLN A 489 2.18 -12.79 6.65
CA GLN A 489 3.00 -13.69 5.85
C GLN A 489 2.74 -13.49 4.35
N GLN A 490 1.47 -13.50 3.91
CA GLN A 490 1.13 -13.31 2.50
C GLN A 490 1.55 -11.92 1.98
N LEU A 491 1.42 -10.86 2.80
CA LEU A 491 1.94 -9.53 2.47
C LEU A 491 3.46 -9.55 2.26
N ARG A 492 4.23 -10.21 3.14
CA ARG A 492 5.69 -10.37 2.98
C ARG A 492 6.04 -11.16 1.72
N GLU A 493 5.30 -12.23 1.41
CA GLU A 493 5.52 -13.06 0.21
C GLU A 493 5.28 -12.30 -1.10
N LEU A 494 4.39 -11.29 -1.11
CA LEU A 494 4.16 -10.42 -2.27
C LEU A 494 5.33 -9.46 -2.57
N VAL A 495 6.24 -9.23 -1.61
CA VAL A 495 7.37 -8.29 -1.73
C VAL A 495 8.75 -8.94 -1.52
N ASN A 496 8.80 -10.22 -1.15
CA ASN A 496 10.03 -10.97 -0.98
C ASN A 496 10.74 -11.16 -2.32
N VAL A 497 12.03 -10.79 -2.36
CA VAL A 497 12.81 -10.75 -3.60
C VAL A 497 13.01 -12.15 -4.18
N ASP A 498 13.33 -13.14 -3.35
CA ASP A 498 13.57 -14.52 -3.78
C ASP A 498 12.32 -15.12 -4.45
N THR A 499 11.15 -14.90 -3.85
CA THR A 499 9.83 -15.31 -4.36
C THR A 499 9.47 -14.59 -5.66
N LEU A 500 9.78 -13.30 -5.78
CA LEU A 500 9.55 -12.52 -6.99
C LEU A 500 10.48 -12.93 -8.14
N VAL A 501 11.76 -13.19 -7.86
CA VAL A 501 12.75 -13.67 -8.85
C VAL A 501 12.39 -15.09 -9.32
N GLU A 502 11.98 -15.98 -8.40
CA GLU A 502 11.46 -17.31 -8.74
C GLU A 502 10.22 -17.21 -9.65
N LYS A 503 9.21 -16.42 -9.28
CA LYS A 503 8.04 -16.19 -10.14
C LYS A 503 8.44 -15.57 -11.49
N SER A 504 9.31 -14.57 -11.49
CA SER A 504 9.78 -13.86 -12.69
C SER A 504 10.49 -14.79 -13.69
N THR A 505 11.43 -15.62 -13.22
CA THR A 505 12.15 -16.57 -14.10
C THR A 505 11.22 -17.61 -14.73
N VAL A 506 10.22 -18.12 -13.98
CA VAL A 506 9.17 -18.99 -14.52
C VAL A 506 8.35 -18.26 -15.59
N LEU A 507 7.82 -17.08 -15.27
CA LEU A 507 6.96 -16.29 -16.18
C LEU A 507 7.70 -15.86 -17.45
N HIS A 508 8.98 -15.49 -17.35
CA HIS A 508 9.82 -15.20 -18.51
C HIS A 508 10.07 -16.45 -19.36
N GLY A 509 10.29 -17.62 -18.73
CA GLY A 509 10.40 -18.90 -19.43
C GLY A 509 9.11 -19.35 -20.12
N MET A 510 7.96 -18.86 -19.65
CA MET A 510 6.63 -19.09 -20.23
C MET A 510 6.21 -18.05 -21.28
N GLY A 511 7.05 -17.05 -21.58
CA GLY A 511 6.74 -16.05 -22.60
C GLY A 511 5.59 -15.11 -22.20
N VAL A 512 5.49 -14.71 -20.93
CA VAL A 512 4.34 -13.97 -20.36
C VAL A 512 4.05 -12.59 -21.00
N TRP A 513 4.95 -12.07 -21.84
CA TRP A 513 4.75 -10.89 -22.69
C TRP A 513 4.07 -11.18 -24.04
N ASP A 514 4.00 -12.45 -24.45
CA ASP A 514 3.29 -12.91 -25.65
C ASP A 514 1.80 -13.12 -25.30
N LEU A 515 1.00 -12.08 -25.52
CA LEU A 515 -0.42 -12.08 -25.18
C LEU A 515 -1.29 -12.79 -26.23
N ASP A 516 -0.79 -12.94 -27.46
CA ASP A 516 -1.47 -13.67 -28.54
C ASP A 516 -1.53 -15.18 -28.26
N THR A 517 -0.65 -15.70 -27.39
CA THR A 517 -0.63 -17.11 -26.95
C THR A 517 -1.44 -17.40 -25.68
N VAL A 518 -2.11 -16.41 -25.06
CA VAL A 518 -2.90 -16.62 -23.84
C VAL A 518 -4.09 -17.55 -24.13
N GLY A 519 -4.17 -18.66 -23.39
CA GLY A 519 -5.20 -19.70 -23.53
C GLY A 519 -6.63 -19.33 -23.08
N LEU A 520 -7.05 -18.10 -23.30
CA LEU A 520 -8.41 -17.58 -23.00
C LEU A 520 -9.08 -17.09 -24.29
N PRO A 521 -10.42 -17.11 -24.39
CA PRO A 521 -11.12 -16.39 -25.46
C PRO A 521 -10.94 -14.87 -25.31
N SER A 522 -11.27 -14.09 -26.34
CA SER A 522 -11.24 -12.62 -26.27
C SER A 522 -12.18 -12.06 -25.19
N GLU A 523 -11.92 -10.83 -24.71
CA GLU A 523 -12.70 -10.22 -23.62
C GLU A 523 -14.22 -10.27 -23.89
N ASP A 524 -14.66 -9.91 -25.10
CA ASP A 524 -16.09 -9.89 -25.45
C ASP A 524 -16.73 -11.28 -25.37
N ILE A 525 -16.04 -12.32 -25.86
CA ILE A 525 -16.51 -13.71 -25.79
C ILE A 525 -16.52 -14.18 -24.33
N GLY A 526 -15.46 -13.90 -23.57
CA GLY A 526 -15.37 -14.26 -22.15
C GLY A 526 -16.44 -13.57 -21.30
N ARG A 527 -16.70 -12.28 -21.54
CA ARG A 527 -17.75 -11.48 -20.90
C ARG A 527 -19.13 -12.02 -21.24
N GLN A 528 -19.45 -12.20 -22.52
CA GLN A 528 -20.76 -12.68 -22.98
C GLN A 528 -21.05 -14.10 -22.46
N THR A 529 -20.10 -15.03 -22.62
CA THR A 529 -20.22 -16.41 -22.11
C THR A 529 -20.49 -16.44 -20.60
N SER A 530 -19.82 -15.56 -19.86
CA SER A 530 -20.02 -15.45 -18.40
C SER A 530 -21.38 -14.85 -18.06
N PHE A 531 -21.80 -13.79 -18.75
CA PHE A 531 -23.12 -13.17 -18.58
C PHE A 531 -24.24 -14.17 -18.85
N ASP A 532 -24.21 -14.88 -19.98
CA ASP A 532 -25.22 -15.86 -20.36
C ASP A 532 -25.27 -17.03 -19.35
N CYS A 533 -24.11 -17.49 -18.88
CA CYS A 533 -24.04 -18.50 -17.83
C CYS A 533 -24.67 -18.00 -16.52
N PHE A 534 -24.35 -16.78 -16.05
CA PHE A 534 -24.94 -16.23 -14.82
C PHE A 534 -26.45 -15.95 -14.96
N ALA A 535 -26.88 -15.41 -16.10
CA ALA A 535 -28.29 -15.13 -16.40
C ALA A 535 -29.14 -16.40 -16.38
N SER A 536 -28.59 -17.56 -16.75
CA SER A 536 -29.29 -18.86 -16.66
C SER A 536 -29.66 -19.28 -15.22
N PHE A 537 -29.01 -18.71 -14.19
CA PHE A 537 -29.34 -18.91 -12.78
C PHE A 537 -30.28 -17.82 -12.22
N ASP A 538 -30.39 -16.64 -12.87
CA ASP A 538 -31.31 -15.58 -12.44
C ASP A 538 -32.76 -15.85 -12.88
N LYS A 539 -33.39 -16.79 -12.16
CA LYS A 539 -34.82 -17.14 -12.27
C LYS A 539 -35.77 -15.97 -12.01
N THR A 540 -35.27 -14.85 -11.50
CA THR A 540 -36.04 -13.65 -11.14
C THR A 540 -35.83 -12.46 -12.08
N GLN A 541 -34.83 -12.52 -12.97
CA GLN A 541 -34.44 -11.45 -13.90
C GLN A 541 -34.19 -10.10 -13.19
N LEU A 542 -33.57 -10.13 -12.02
CA LEU A 542 -33.23 -8.95 -11.21
C LEU A 542 -31.81 -8.43 -11.45
N GLY A 543 -31.02 -9.09 -12.30
CA GLY A 543 -29.60 -8.77 -12.54
C GLY A 543 -28.68 -9.20 -11.40
N ALA A 544 -29.18 -10.01 -10.45
CA ALA A 544 -28.43 -10.46 -9.30
C ALA A 544 -28.80 -11.88 -8.85
N ILE A 545 -27.79 -12.71 -8.59
CA ILE A 545 -27.94 -14.11 -8.16
C ILE A 545 -27.39 -14.35 -6.74
N PRO A 546 -27.90 -15.35 -5.99
CA PRO A 546 -27.31 -15.78 -4.71
C PRO A 546 -25.86 -16.28 -4.88
N ILE A 547 -25.04 -16.13 -3.83
CA ILE A 547 -23.62 -16.53 -3.87
C ILE A 547 -23.40 -18.03 -4.16
N GLY A 548 -24.31 -18.90 -3.72
CA GLY A 548 -24.26 -20.34 -4.03
C GLY A 548 -24.59 -20.69 -5.49
N ASP A 549 -25.53 -19.97 -6.10
CA ASP A 549 -25.82 -20.09 -7.53
C ASP A 549 -24.63 -19.55 -8.36
N PHE A 550 -24.00 -18.45 -7.92
CA PHE A 550 -22.75 -17.94 -8.49
C PHE A 550 -21.60 -18.97 -8.43
N HIS A 551 -21.38 -19.65 -7.30
CA HIS A 551 -20.39 -20.74 -7.19
C HIS A 551 -20.68 -21.94 -8.11
N THR A 552 -21.95 -22.14 -8.45
CA THR A 552 -22.41 -23.20 -9.36
C THR A 552 -22.19 -22.79 -10.82
N ALA A 553 -22.53 -21.55 -11.17
CA ALA A 553 -22.22 -20.98 -12.49
C ALA A 553 -20.69 -20.94 -12.76
N LEU A 554 -19.88 -20.57 -11.78
CA LEU A 554 -18.40 -20.64 -11.89
C LEU A 554 -17.91 -22.09 -12.12
N GLN A 555 -18.56 -23.10 -11.50
CA GLN A 555 -18.25 -24.50 -11.79
C GLN A 555 -18.55 -24.85 -13.25
N GLN A 556 -19.73 -24.45 -13.74
CA GLN A 556 -20.19 -24.70 -15.10
C GLN A 556 -19.31 -24.00 -16.14
N LEU A 557 -18.89 -22.76 -15.92
CA LEU A 557 -17.94 -22.05 -16.78
C LEU A 557 -16.60 -22.79 -16.88
N SER A 558 -16.05 -23.24 -15.75
CA SER A 558 -14.79 -23.98 -15.73
C SER A 558 -14.89 -25.36 -16.41
N GLN A 559 -16.03 -26.05 -16.26
CA GLN A 559 -16.26 -27.36 -16.90
C GLN A 559 -16.62 -27.29 -18.38
N THR A 560 -17.34 -26.24 -18.82
CA THR A 560 -17.87 -26.13 -20.19
C THR A 560 -16.91 -25.40 -21.12
N HIS A 561 -16.19 -24.40 -20.60
CA HIS A 561 -15.30 -23.52 -21.38
C HIS A 561 -13.84 -23.52 -20.91
N GLY A 562 -13.48 -24.37 -19.93
CA GLY A 562 -12.11 -24.48 -19.41
C GLY A 562 -11.65 -23.32 -18.52
N PHE A 563 -12.52 -22.35 -18.24
CA PHE A 563 -12.15 -21.09 -17.58
C PHE A 563 -11.48 -21.31 -16.19
N PRO A 564 -10.51 -20.47 -15.80
CA PRO A 564 -9.71 -20.63 -14.58
C PRO A 564 -10.43 -20.15 -13.31
N VAL A 565 -11.68 -20.59 -13.11
CA VAL A 565 -12.61 -20.07 -12.09
C VAL A 565 -13.33 -21.16 -11.26
N GLY A 566 -12.94 -22.42 -11.44
CA GLY A 566 -13.63 -23.60 -10.90
C GLY A 566 -13.10 -24.14 -9.57
N THR A 567 -11.87 -23.82 -9.14
CA THR A 567 -11.34 -24.37 -7.88
C THR A 567 -11.93 -23.68 -6.65
N ALA A 568 -11.86 -24.34 -5.50
CA ALA A 568 -12.35 -23.76 -4.24
C ALA A 568 -11.64 -22.45 -3.85
N ALA A 569 -10.36 -22.31 -4.19
CA ALA A 569 -9.59 -21.08 -3.96
C ALA A 569 -10.02 -19.94 -4.90
N GLU A 570 -10.16 -20.25 -6.20
CA GLU A 570 -10.66 -19.29 -7.20
C GLU A 570 -12.05 -18.77 -6.82
N LYS A 571 -12.98 -19.65 -6.44
CA LYS A 571 -14.34 -19.24 -6.06
C LYS A 571 -14.37 -18.33 -4.83
N LYS A 572 -13.58 -18.61 -3.79
CA LYS A 572 -13.45 -17.71 -2.63
C LYS A 572 -12.94 -16.33 -3.05
N GLN A 573 -11.83 -16.28 -3.80
CA GLN A 573 -11.27 -15.02 -4.30
C GLN A 573 -12.30 -14.23 -5.14
N LEU A 574 -12.90 -14.85 -6.15
CA LEU A 574 -13.91 -14.19 -6.99
C LEU A 574 -15.12 -13.69 -6.17
N SER A 575 -15.51 -14.42 -5.11
CA SER A 575 -16.60 -14.02 -4.19
C SER A 575 -16.29 -12.74 -3.39
N VAL A 576 -15.02 -12.44 -3.14
CA VAL A 576 -14.64 -11.18 -2.49
C VAL A 576 -15.09 -9.99 -3.33
N LEU A 577 -14.80 -10.00 -4.64
CA LEU A 577 -15.14 -8.92 -5.57
C LEU A 577 -16.59 -9.00 -6.09
N ALA A 578 -17.19 -10.19 -6.13
CA ALA A 578 -18.57 -10.39 -6.58
C ALA A 578 -19.63 -9.86 -5.60
N ASP A 579 -19.36 -9.91 -4.28
CA ASP A 579 -20.25 -9.40 -3.23
C ASP A 579 -19.51 -8.47 -2.26
N LEU A 580 -19.04 -7.32 -2.76
CA LEU A 580 -18.25 -6.33 -2.01
C LEU A 580 -18.87 -5.90 -0.66
N ASN A 581 -20.20 -5.96 -0.54
CA ASN A 581 -20.96 -5.50 0.64
C ASN A 581 -21.37 -6.64 1.59
N SER A 582 -21.00 -7.89 1.30
CA SER A 582 -21.40 -9.09 2.06
C SER A 582 -22.93 -9.17 2.24
N SER A 583 -23.63 -9.10 1.10
CA SER A 583 -25.09 -9.15 0.96
C SER A 583 -25.63 -10.57 0.71
N GLY A 584 -24.75 -11.53 0.42
CA GLY A 584 -25.10 -12.87 -0.05
C GLY A 584 -25.53 -12.92 -1.53
N ARG A 585 -25.44 -11.80 -2.26
CA ARG A 585 -25.88 -11.65 -3.66
C ARG A 585 -24.78 -11.03 -4.52
N VAL A 586 -24.71 -11.50 -5.77
CA VAL A 586 -23.78 -11.03 -6.80
C VAL A 586 -24.57 -10.34 -7.89
N ASN A 587 -24.29 -9.05 -8.15
CA ASN A 587 -24.77 -8.38 -9.35
C ASN A 587 -23.90 -8.83 -10.54
N TYR A 588 -24.39 -9.80 -11.30
CA TYR A 588 -23.62 -10.40 -12.40
C TYR A 588 -23.51 -9.47 -13.62
N ALA A 589 -24.47 -8.56 -13.80
CA ALA A 589 -24.42 -7.54 -14.85
C ALA A 589 -23.29 -6.52 -14.65
N LEU A 590 -22.85 -6.29 -13.40
CA LEU A 590 -21.60 -5.57 -13.09
C LEU A 590 -20.40 -6.53 -13.10
N PHE A 591 -20.51 -7.70 -12.47
CA PHE A 591 -19.37 -8.63 -12.30
C PHE A 591 -18.79 -9.16 -13.63
N GLN A 592 -19.61 -9.28 -14.70
CA GLN A 592 -19.12 -9.66 -16.03
C GLN A 592 -17.93 -8.81 -16.52
N HIS A 593 -17.88 -7.53 -16.12
CA HIS A 593 -16.81 -6.59 -16.50
C HIS A 593 -15.50 -6.86 -15.75
N LEU A 594 -15.55 -7.54 -14.60
CA LEU A 594 -14.38 -7.96 -13.84
C LEU A 594 -13.83 -9.30 -14.31
N MET A 595 -14.66 -10.13 -14.97
CA MET A 595 -14.34 -11.53 -15.22
C MET A 595 -13.04 -11.71 -16.02
N TYR A 596 -12.85 -10.99 -17.12
CA TYR A 596 -11.69 -11.19 -18.00
C TYR A 596 -10.33 -10.89 -17.33
N PRO A 597 -10.11 -9.72 -16.70
CA PRO A 597 -8.86 -9.47 -15.94
C PRO A 597 -8.67 -10.44 -14.76
N LEU A 598 -9.75 -10.92 -14.13
CA LEU A 598 -9.65 -11.93 -13.08
C LEU A 598 -9.29 -13.32 -13.65
N MET A 599 -9.78 -13.70 -14.84
CA MET A 599 -9.35 -14.92 -15.51
C MET A 599 -7.88 -14.87 -15.94
N LEU A 600 -7.41 -13.74 -16.47
CA LEU A 600 -5.99 -13.52 -16.80
C LEU A 600 -5.09 -13.73 -15.56
N PHE A 601 -5.48 -13.16 -14.42
CA PHE A 601 -4.76 -13.31 -13.15
C PHE A 601 -4.78 -14.75 -12.63
N LEU A 602 -5.95 -15.39 -12.57
CA LEU A 602 -6.10 -16.75 -12.04
C LEU A 602 -5.45 -17.80 -12.95
N LEU A 603 -5.36 -17.56 -14.27
CA LEU A 603 -4.55 -18.37 -15.17
C LEU A 603 -3.07 -18.27 -14.82
N GLN A 604 -2.54 -17.06 -14.61
CA GLN A 604 -1.13 -16.86 -14.26
C GLN A 604 -0.75 -17.52 -12.93
N GLU A 605 -1.59 -17.41 -11.90
CA GLU A 605 -1.33 -18.07 -10.60
C GLU A 605 -1.46 -19.61 -10.68
N ARG A 606 -2.34 -20.15 -11.54
CA ARG A 606 -2.38 -21.60 -11.87
C ARG A 606 -1.10 -22.07 -12.57
N GLU A 607 -0.64 -21.31 -13.55
CA GLU A 607 0.60 -21.60 -14.31
C GLU A 607 1.82 -21.62 -13.38
N LEU A 608 1.94 -20.62 -12.50
CA LEU A 608 2.97 -20.55 -11.46
C LEU A 608 2.90 -21.75 -10.48
N ALA A 609 1.71 -22.14 -10.05
CA ALA A 609 1.53 -23.29 -9.15
C ALA A 609 1.95 -24.62 -9.84
N ALA A 610 1.60 -24.81 -11.11
CA ALA A 610 2.01 -25.98 -11.88
C ALA A 610 3.52 -26.03 -12.14
N ALA A 611 4.15 -24.88 -12.41
CA ALA A 611 5.60 -24.77 -12.56
C ALA A 611 6.36 -25.10 -11.27
N LYS A 612 5.85 -24.65 -10.11
CA LYS A 612 6.41 -24.98 -8.78
C LYS A 612 6.33 -26.48 -8.49
N GLU A 613 5.18 -27.12 -8.69
CA GLU A 613 5.03 -28.55 -8.41
C GLU A 613 5.84 -29.43 -9.38
N THR A 614 5.89 -29.09 -10.67
CA THR A 614 6.76 -29.81 -11.63
C THR A 614 8.24 -29.63 -11.35
N SER A 615 8.68 -28.49 -10.81
CA SER A 615 10.04 -28.28 -10.33
C SER A 615 10.35 -29.12 -9.09
N ARG A 616 9.42 -29.15 -8.12
CA ARG A 616 9.53 -29.98 -6.92
C ARG A 616 9.66 -31.47 -7.23
N VAL A 617 8.82 -31.99 -8.14
CA VAL A 617 8.88 -33.40 -8.57
C VAL A 617 10.25 -33.72 -9.19
N ARG A 618 10.81 -32.82 -10.02
CA ARG A 618 12.15 -32.99 -10.61
C ARG A 618 13.27 -33.04 -9.56
N CYS A 619 13.20 -32.24 -8.50
CA CYS A 619 14.19 -32.28 -7.42
C CYS A 619 14.16 -33.64 -6.69
N ILE A 620 12.97 -34.11 -6.29
CA ILE A 620 12.79 -35.42 -5.65
C ILE A 620 13.29 -36.54 -6.58
N GLU A 621 13.00 -36.45 -7.88
CA GLU A 621 13.50 -37.36 -8.91
C GLU A 621 15.02 -37.30 -9.15
N GLN A 622 15.71 -36.26 -8.71
CA GLN A 622 17.18 -36.14 -8.79
C GLN A 622 17.84 -36.63 -7.50
N GLU A 623 17.26 -36.35 -6.34
CA GLU A 623 17.66 -36.92 -5.04
C GLU A 623 17.58 -38.45 -5.09
N MET A 624 16.44 -39.02 -5.53
CA MET A 624 16.25 -40.47 -5.73
C MET A 624 17.06 -41.10 -6.89
N LYS A 625 17.91 -40.32 -7.57
CA LYS A 625 18.89 -40.80 -8.56
C LYS A 625 20.34 -40.51 -8.14
N SER A 626 20.52 -39.97 -6.93
CA SER A 626 21.81 -39.63 -6.31
C SER A 626 22.14 -40.52 -5.09
N GLU A 627 21.20 -41.36 -4.66
CA GLU A 627 21.38 -42.51 -3.76
C GLU A 627 21.62 -43.82 -4.56
#